data_AF-A0A960GI34-F1
#
_entry.id   AF-A0A960GI34-F1
#
_cell.length_a   1.000
_cell.length_b   1.000
_cell.length_c   1.000
_cell.angle_alpha   90.00
_cell.angle_beta   90.00
_cell.angle_gamma   90.00
#
_symmetry.space_group_name_H-M   'P 1'
#
loop_
_entity.id
_entity.type
_entity.pdbx_description
1 polymer ?
#
loop_
_entity_poly.entity_id
_entity_poly.type
_entity_poly.pdbx_seq_one_letter_code
_entity_poly.pdbx_strand_id
1 'polypeptide(L)'
;MIDPATPDLLVDMTIDDVVPVAAATAVVEQAALGLGIAAGDAHRMAAVVRELVSEARTRETFSGTRDPIAVTARRTGSDLTVQVRDRRMPAVGETYSGLISFRLAQLGFVRDLRFSLGDGNLAECVVGVPSHPSWLDTEQVVASDAAPADEQTVSAITYRRAGVEDAVALTRLTYRCYEYTYVDARFYSPEVLARSLVDGDLRSWVAVAPDGEVVGHQALAADPNGLVPEFSKLMVDPRFRRHGLADVLAARLLAEARDEGLAGAWAECVANHAASQRTVAAAGGTEVGLLLGASPQAVAMAGFEVADEGRRSLVSMYLPLAAQGDRVAYLPERLIAIYRRVVSAMGLQREVTDSDVRPSGTSRLQVSTNAQIGRARVSLDNLAPDALQRIAGEVAGMDTSQLAVLYLDIPLADPSAARAIRIAEERGFFWAALLPDARQDGDVLRLQRLASVAIDTSHIQTVSEHGQAMVDFVLAERERAEAVLSARAGD
;
A
#
# COMPACT_ATOMS: atom_id res chain seq x y z
N MET A 1 -18.38 1.53 -26.68
CA MET A 1 -17.84 2.89 -26.58
C MET A 1 -18.92 3.74 -25.91
N ILE A 2 -18.73 4.08 -24.64
CA ILE A 2 -19.54 5.11 -23.97
C ILE A 2 -18.76 6.40 -24.20
N ASP A 3 -19.38 7.39 -24.82
CA ASP A 3 -18.81 8.71 -25.07
C ASP A 3 -18.37 9.34 -23.72
N PRO A 4 -17.08 9.60 -23.48
CA PRO A 4 -16.60 10.12 -22.20
C PRO A 4 -16.85 11.63 -22.02
N ALA A 5 -17.43 12.32 -23.00
CA ALA A 5 -17.51 13.79 -23.00
C ALA A 5 -18.89 14.39 -22.72
N THR A 6 -19.96 13.60 -22.63
CA THR A 6 -21.29 14.13 -22.28
C THR A 6 -21.60 13.78 -20.81
N PRO A 7 -21.52 14.73 -19.86
CA PRO A 7 -21.89 14.45 -18.48
C PRO A 7 -23.39 14.14 -18.40
N ASP A 8 -23.74 12.95 -17.91
CA ASP A 8 -25.13 12.61 -17.59
C ASP A 8 -25.54 13.47 -16.38
N LEU A 9 -26.33 14.52 -16.61
CA LEU A 9 -26.95 15.30 -15.56
C LEU A 9 -28.07 14.46 -14.93
N LEU A 10 -27.88 14.05 -13.68
CA LEU A 10 -28.80 13.16 -12.96
C LEU A 10 -29.75 13.95 -12.06
N VAL A 11 -29.23 15.02 -11.45
CA VAL A 11 -29.98 15.90 -10.57
C VAL A 11 -29.66 17.33 -10.96
N ASP A 12 -30.70 18.14 -11.13
CA ASP A 12 -30.62 19.59 -11.22
C ASP A 12 -31.84 20.17 -10.51
N MET A 13 -31.62 20.69 -9.31
CA MET A 13 -32.71 21.17 -8.47
C MET A 13 -32.31 22.41 -7.69
N THR A 14 -33.32 23.19 -7.34
CA THR A 14 -33.20 24.40 -6.53
C THR A 14 -34.14 24.26 -5.33
N ILE A 15 -33.62 24.48 -4.12
CA ILE A 15 -34.39 24.33 -2.87
C ILE A 15 -34.48 25.66 -2.13
N ASP A 16 -35.71 26.10 -1.87
CA ASP A 16 -36.00 27.21 -0.96
C ASP A 16 -35.77 26.80 0.50
N ASP A 17 -35.58 27.78 1.39
CA ASP A 17 -35.37 27.55 2.82
C ASP A 17 -36.50 26.79 3.52
N VAL A 18 -37.73 26.94 3.04
CA VAL A 18 -38.92 26.26 3.58
C VAL A 18 -38.96 24.77 3.23
N VAL A 19 -38.24 24.34 2.19
CA VAL A 19 -38.18 22.94 1.78
C VAL A 19 -37.21 22.22 2.72
N PRO A 20 -37.54 21.06 3.31
CA PRO A 20 -36.59 20.32 4.14
C PRO A 20 -35.33 19.93 3.37
N VAL A 21 -34.15 20.06 4.00
CA VAL A 21 -32.85 19.63 3.41
C VAL A 21 -32.91 18.16 2.95
N ALA A 22 -33.68 17.34 3.66
CA ALA A 22 -33.91 15.94 3.35
C ALA A 22 -34.39 15.70 1.90
N ALA A 23 -35.06 16.67 1.27
CA ALA A 23 -35.50 16.55 -0.12
C ALA A 23 -34.31 16.46 -1.09
N ALA A 24 -33.32 17.36 -0.94
CA ALA A 24 -32.13 17.35 -1.78
C ALA A 24 -31.27 16.10 -1.52
N THR A 25 -31.15 15.70 -0.26
CA THR A 25 -30.31 14.56 0.11
C THR A 25 -30.93 13.24 -0.36
N ALA A 26 -32.26 13.11 -0.27
CA ALA A 26 -32.96 11.91 -0.74
C ALA A 26 -32.81 11.75 -2.26
N VAL A 27 -32.97 12.83 -3.04
CA VAL A 27 -32.82 12.78 -4.50
C VAL A 27 -31.39 12.39 -4.89
N VAL A 28 -30.37 12.96 -4.23
CA VAL A 28 -28.97 12.61 -4.48
C VAL A 28 -28.65 11.18 -4.05
N GLU A 29 -29.17 10.72 -2.91
CA GLU A 29 -29.00 9.33 -2.44
C GLU A 29 -29.63 8.34 -3.42
N GLN A 30 -30.86 8.60 -3.89
CA GLN A 30 -31.52 7.75 -4.88
C GLN A 30 -30.81 7.76 -6.24
N ALA A 31 -30.27 8.91 -6.67
CA ALA A 31 -29.45 8.98 -7.88
C ALA A 31 -28.18 8.12 -7.74
N ALA A 32 -27.52 8.17 -6.58
CA ALA A 32 -26.34 7.36 -6.29
C ALA A 32 -26.65 5.86 -6.30
N LEU A 33 -27.75 5.45 -5.66
CA LEU A 33 -28.23 4.07 -5.67
C LEU A 33 -28.57 3.61 -7.10
N GLY A 34 -29.21 4.46 -7.89
CA GLY A 34 -29.53 4.18 -9.30
C GLY A 34 -28.29 4.00 -10.18
N LEU A 35 -27.16 4.60 -9.79
CA LEU A 35 -25.85 4.39 -10.41
C LEU A 35 -25.12 3.13 -9.92
N GLY A 36 -25.69 2.39 -8.97
CA GLY A 36 -25.10 1.17 -8.42
C GLY A 36 -24.12 1.40 -7.27
N ILE A 37 -24.06 2.61 -6.69
CA ILE A 37 -23.26 2.87 -5.48
C ILE A 37 -23.87 2.10 -4.30
N ALA A 38 -23.01 1.44 -3.50
CA ALA A 38 -23.45 0.66 -2.34
C ALA A 38 -24.25 1.52 -1.35
N ALA A 39 -25.29 0.96 -0.74
CA ALA A 39 -26.22 1.72 0.10
C ALA A 39 -25.53 2.48 1.26
N GLY A 40 -24.50 1.87 1.88
CA GLY A 40 -23.73 2.54 2.92
C GLY A 40 -22.93 3.75 2.42
N ASP A 41 -22.41 3.69 1.19
CA ASP A 41 -21.63 4.79 0.59
C ASP A 41 -22.54 5.88 0.04
N ALA A 42 -23.67 5.49 -0.57
CA ALA A 42 -24.73 6.42 -0.96
C ALA A 42 -25.25 7.19 0.25
N HIS A 43 -25.49 6.50 1.39
CA HIS A 43 -25.92 7.13 2.62
C HIS A 43 -24.87 8.09 3.22
N ARG A 44 -23.59 7.67 3.22
CA ARG A 44 -22.47 8.52 3.67
C ARG A 44 -22.31 9.77 2.81
N MET A 45 -22.42 9.65 1.49
CA MET A 45 -22.44 10.80 0.60
C MET A 45 -23.64 11.72 0.87
N ALA A 46 -24.84 11.16 1.02
CA ALA A 46 -26.04 11.93 1.34
C ALA A 46 -25.90 12.69 2.65
N ALA A 47 -25.19 12.14 3.64
CA ALA A 47 -24.84 12.84 4.87
C ALA A 47 -23.92 14.04 4.61
N VAL A 48 -22.89 13.91 3.77
CA VAL A 48 -22.04 15.06 3.39
C VAL A 48 -22.86 16.14 2.69
N VAL A 49 -23.70 15.76 1.72
CA VAL A 49 -24.56 16.69 0.97
C VAL A 49 -25.56 17.40 1.88
N ARG A 50 -26.11 16.71 2.89
CA ARG A 50 -26.98 17.30 3.91
C ARG A 50 -26.29 18.45 4.62
N GLU A 51 -25.06 18.23 5.06
CA GLU A 51 -24.29 19.25 5.78
C GLU A 51 -23.92 20.40 4.86
N LEU A 52 -23.52 20.13 3.60
CA LEU A 52 -23.24 21.19 2.62
C LEU A 52 -24.43 22.11 2.37
N VAL A 53 -25.63 21.53 2.20
CA VAL A 53 -26.86 22.31 2.05
C VAL A 53 -27.19 23.08 3.32
N SER A 54 -27.00 22.46 4.49
CA SER A 54 -27.31 23.11 5.79
C SER A 54 -26.36 24.28 6.06
N GLU A 55 -25.07 24.10 5.82
CA GLU A 55 -24.03 25.13 5.90
C GLU A 55 -24.33 26.27 4.93
N ALA A 56 -24.77 25.97 3.70
CA ALA A 56 -25.24 26.99 2.76
C ALA A 56 -26.46 27.76 3.26
N ARG A 57 -27.43 27.10 3.91
CA ARG A 57 -28.61 27.78 4.47
C ARG A 57 -28.29 28.72 5.62
N THR A 58 -27.26 28.40 6.40
CA THR A 58 -26.88 29.23 7.55
C THR A 58 -26.15 30.51 7.15
N ARG A 59 -25.69 30.63 5.89
CA ARG A 59 -25.04 31.84 5.41
C ARG A 59 -26.04 32.99 5.32
N GLU A 60 -25.59 34.17 5.73
CA GLU A 60 -26.37 35.40 5.64
C GLU A 60 -26.70 35.72 4.17
N THR A 61 -27.93 36.14 3.91
CA THR A 61 -28.34 36.57 2.56
C THR A 61 -27.96 38.02 2.32
N PHE A 62 -27.65 38.38 1.07
CA PHE A 62 -27.55 39.78 0.68
C PHE A 62 -28.92 40.45 0.89
N SER A 63 -28.99 41.46 1.77
CA SER A 63 -30.15 42.36 1.93
C SER A 63 -31.52 41.69 2.07
N GLY A 64 -31.59 40.48 2.65
CA GLY A 64 -32.85 39.76 2.85
C GLY A 64 -33.49 39.19 1.58
N THR A 65 -32.76 39.16 0.47
CA THR A 65 -33.22 38.53 -0.78
C THR A 65 -33.32 37.03 -0.58
N ARG A 66 -34.42 36.41 -1.04
CA ARG A 66 -34.52 34.94 -1.08
C ARG A 66 -33.50 34.43 -2.08
N ASP A 67 -32.62 33.57 -1.62
CA ASP A 67 -31.61 32.94 -2.46
C ASP A 67 -31.63 31.43 -2.24
N PRO A 68 -32.30 30.70 -3.15
CA PRO A 68 -32.45 29.27 -3.01
C PRO A 68 -31.15 28.56 -3.36
N ILE A 69 -30.94 27.39 -2.78
CA ILE A 69 -29.71 26.63 -2.95
C ILE A 69 -29.88 25.69 -4.14
N ALA A 70 -28.96 25.75 -5.09
CA ALA A 70 -28.92 24.82 -6.22
C ALA A 70 -28.11 23.59 -5.85
N VAL A 71 -28.64 22.41 -6.14
CA VAL A 71 -27.98 21.11 -5.98
C VAL A 71 -27.98 20.42 -7.34
N THR A 72 -26.81 20.12 -7.87
CA THR A 72 -26.67 19.35 -9.11
C THR A 72 -25.84 18.11 -8.88
N ALA A 73 -26.20 16.99 -9.52
CA ALA A 73 -25.42 15.76 -9.50
C ALA A 73 -25.18 15.32 -10.93
N ARG A 74 -23.91 15.07 -11.27
CA ARG A 74 -23.49 14.69 -12.62
C ARG A 74 -22.59 13.47 -12.55
N ARG A 75 -22.80 12.54 -13.48
CA ARG A 75 -21.84 11.47 -13.71
C ARG A 75 -20.84 11.89 -14.78
N THR A 76 -19.56 11.66 -14.52
CA THR A 76 -18.49 11.80 -15.52
C THR A 76 -17.56 10.61 -15.38
N GLY A 77 -17.62 9.68 -16.34
CA GLY A 77 -16.90 8.41 -16.26
C GLY A 77 -17.31 7.59 -15.02
N SER A 78 -16.32 7.29 -14.18
CA SER A 78 -16.47 6.55 -12.91
C SER A 78 -16.85 7.44 -11.72
N ASP A 79 -17.08 8.73 -11.93
CA ASP A 79 -17.29 9.67 -10.83
C ASP A 79 -18.72 10.21 -10.83
N LEU A 80 -19.33 10.25 -9.65
CA LEU A 80 -20.52 11.03 -9.37
C LEU A 80 -20.09 12.27 -8.59
N THR A 81 -20.25 13.44 -9.21
CA THR A 81 -19.95 14.75 -8.61
C THR A 81 -21.25 15.42 -8.23
N VAL A 82 -21.39 15.78 -6.95
CA VAL A 82 -22.51 16.58 -6.44
C VAL A 82 -22.01 17.97 -6.11
N GLN A 83 -22.65 18.97 -6.70
CA GLN A 83 -22.37 20.39 -6.50
C GLN A 83 -23.50 21.03 -5.70
N VAL A 84 -23.17 21.74 -4.63
CA VAL A 84 -24.09 22.58 -3.86
C VAL A 84 -23.66 24.03 -4.05
N ARG A 85 -24.58 24.88 -4.54
CA ARG A 85 -24.34 26.28 -4.84
C ARG A 85 -25.36 27.19 -4.18
N ASP A 86 -24.87 28.29 -3.63
CA ASP A 86 -25.67 29.41 -3.13
C ASP A 86 -25.03 30.74 -3.57
N ARG A 87 -25.81 31.82 -3.63
CA ARG A 87 -25.34 33.20 -3.87
C ARG A 87 -25.46 34.05 -2.61
N ARG A 88 -25.35 33.43 -1.43
CA ARG A 88 -25.35 34.12 -0.13
C ARG A 88 -23.98 34.72 0.14
N MET A 89 -23.81 35.32 1.32
CA MET A 89 -22.56 35.96 1.70
C MET A 89 -21.37 35.01 1.45
N PRO A 90 -20.28 35.51 0.81
CA PRO A 90 -19.12 34.67 0.48
C PRO A 90 -18.51 34.05 1.73
N ALA A 91 -18.19 32.75 1.67
CA ALA A 91 -17.46 32.03 2.71
C ALA A 91 -15.96 32.38 2.72
N VAL A 92 -15.63 33.68 2.82
CA VAL A 92 -14.26 34.20 2.78
C VAL A 92 -13.70 34.26 4.21
N GLY A 93 -12.62 33.53 4.47
CA GLY A 93 -11.94 33.54 5.77
C GLY A 93 -12.49 32.56 6.81
N GLU A 94 -13.49 31.74 6.47
CA GLU A 94 -13.88 30.60 7.30
C GLU A 94 -12.82 29.50 7.21
N THR A 95 -12.37 28.97 8.34
CA THR A 95 -11.55 27.76 8.35
C THR A 95 -12.45 26.60 8.00
N TYR A 96 -12.44 26.14 6.73
CA TYR A 96 -13.25 25.01 6.27
C TYR A 96 -13.10 23.75 7.15
N SER A 97 -11.98 23.62 7.88
CA SER A 97 -11.76 22.58 8.89
C SER A 97 -12.79 22.51 10.02
N GLY A 98 -13.53 23.59 10.29
CA GLY A 98 -14.59 23.64 11.29
C GLY A 98 -15.94 23.09 10.79
N LEU A 99 -16.12 22.98 9.47
CA LEU A 99 -17.38 22.54 8.87
C LEU A 99 -17.63 21.04 9.14
N ILE A 100 -18.90 20.68 9.28
CA ILE A 100 -19.28 19.28 9.50
C ILE A 100 -19.06 18.50 8.20
N SER A 101 -19.42 19.08 7.07
CA SER A 101 -19.18 18.50 5.74
C SER A 101 -17.71 18.12 5.53
N PHE A 102 -16.79 19.01 5.91
CA PHE A 102 -15.36 18.78 5.82
C PHE A 102 -14.88 17.67 6.75
N ARG A 103 -15.35 17.65 8.00
CA ARG A 103 -15.01 16.58 8.95
C ARG A 103 -15.53 15.21 8.49
N LEU A 104 -16.72 15.14 7.91
CA LEU A 104 -17.27 13.91 7.34
C LEU A 104 -16.43 13.43 6.14
N ALA A 105 -15.98 14.35 5.28
CA ALA A 105 -15.07 14.01 4.18
C ALA A 105 -13.73 13.46 4.69
N GLN A 106 -13.17 14.02 5.77
CA GLN A 106 -11.96 13.50 6.41
C GLN A 106 -12.13 12.09 6.99
N LEU A 107 -13.35 11.68 7.33
CA LEU A 107 -13.68 10.30 7.71
C LEU A 107 -13.83 9.36 6.51
N GLY A 108 -13.55 9.83 5.29
CA GLY A 108 -13.60 9.04 4.06
C GLY A 108 -15.01 8.82 3.53
N PHE A 109 -15.98 9.66 3.90
CA PHE A 109 -17.38 9.51 3.44
C PHE A 109 -17.55 9.83 1.96
N VAL A 110 -16.64 10.65 1.42
CA VAL A 110 -16.51 10.99 0.02
C VAL A 110 -15.04 10.91 -0.38
N ARG A 111 -14.77 10.72 -1.67
CA ARG A 111 -13.40 10.60 -2.19
C ARG A 111 -12.68 11.95 -2.22
N ASP A 112 -13.43 13.00 -2.54
CA ASP A 112 -12.91 14.37 -2.62
C ASP A 112 -14.00 15.38 -2.22
N LEU A 113 -13.59 16.49 -1.62
CA LEU A 113 -14.45 17.61 -1.24
C LEU A 113 -13.73 18.93 -1.53
N ARG A 114 -14.32 19.77 -2.37
CA ARG A 114 -13.73 21.03 -2.84
C ARG A 114 -14.67 22.20 -2.57
N PHE A 115 -14.09 23.34 -2.21
CA PHE A 115 -14.79 24.61 -2.07
C PHE A 115 -14.19 25.63 -3.02
N SER A 116 -15.03 26.40 -3.71
CA SER A 116 -14.59 27.48 -4.59
C SER A 116 -15.56 28.65 -4.56
N LEU A 117 -15.04 29.82 -4.94
CA LEU A 117 -15.79 31.08 -5.04
C LEU A 117 -15.85 31.50 -6.52
N GLY A 118 -17.03 31.86 -6.99
CA GLY A 118 -17.30 32.34 -8.35
C GLY A 118 -18.56 33.20 -8.40
N ASP A 119 -19.55 32.83 -9.22
CA ASP A 119 -20.91 33.39 -9.21
C ASP A 119 -21.73 32.84 -8.00
N GLY A 120 -21.15 32.95 -6.80
CA GLY A 120 -21.65 32.35 -5.56
C GLY A 120 -20.64 31.44 -4.86
N ASN A 121 -21.06 30.86 -3.74
CA ASN A 121 -20.35 29.80 -3.02
C ASN A 121 -20.62 28.46 -3.72
N LEU A 122 -19.57 27.70 -4.05
CA LEU A 122 -19.68 26.37 -4.64
C LEU A 122 -18.94 25.35 -3.77
N ALA A 123 -19.65 24.31 -3.34
CA ALA A 123 -19.07 23.12 -2.74
C ALA A 123 -19.30 21.91 -3.65
N GLU A 124 -18.27 21.08 -3.83
CA GLU A 124 -18.33 19.90 -4.68
C GLU A 124 -17.84 18.68 -3.90
N CYS A 125 -18.65 17.62 -3.82
CA CYS A 125 -18.20 16.33 -3.30
C CYS A 125 -18.26 15.25 -4.37
N VAL A 126 -17.28 14.34 -4.34
CA VAL A 126 -17.13 13.29 -5.37
C VAL A 126 -17.12 11.90 -4.74
N VAL A 127 -17.86 10.97 -5.33
CA VAL A 127 -17.80 9.54 -5.01
C VAL A 127 -17.57 8.70 -6.27
N GLY A 128 -16.97 7.53 -6.09
CA GLY A 128 -16.81 6.55 -7.17
C GLY A 128 -18.12 5.83 -7.46
N VAL A 129 -18.50 5.75 -8.73
CA VAL A 129 -19.59 4.93 -9.24
C VAL A 129 -19.03 3.55 -9.58
N PRO A 130 -19.53 2.46 -8.97
CA PRO A 130 -19.13 1.11 -9.33
C PRO A 130 -19.46 0.84 -10.80
N SER A 131 -18.45 0.46 -11.58
CA SER A 131 -18.65 -0.26 -12.83
C SER A 131 -18.68 -1.75 -12.47
N HIS A 132 -19.85 -2.41 -12.51
CA HIS A 132 -19.88 -3.89 -12.58
C HIS A 132 -19.89 -4.24 -14.07
N PRO A 133 -18.75 -4.58 -14.66
CA PRO A 133 -18.70 -4.81 -16.08
C PRO A 133 -19.38 -6.14 -16.38
N SER A 134 -20.25 -6.20 -17.39
CA SER A 134 -20.95 -7.45 -17.76
C SER A 134 -20.01 -8.61 -18.12
N TRP A 135 -18.75 -8.32 -18.43
CA TRP A 135 -17.75 -9.36 -18.62
C TRP A 135 -17.40 -10.12 -17.34
N LEU A 136 -17.58 -9.50 -16.16
CA LEU A 136 -17.30 -10.14 -14.89
C LEU A 136 -18.30 -11.27 -14.59
N ASP A 137 -19.54 -11.13 -15.05
CA ASP A 137 -20.59 -12.17 -14.91
C ASP A 137 -20.24 -13.47 -15.64
N THR A 138 -19.30 -13.41 -16.60
CA THR A 138 -18.87 -14.57 -17.38
C THR A 138 -17.56 -15.20 -16.89
N GLU A 139 -16.83 -14.54 -15.98
CA GLU A 139 -15.58 -15.09 -15.46
C GLU A 139 -15.86 -16.09 -14.33
N GLN A 140 -15.18 -17.24 -14.38
CA GLN A 140 -15.26 -18.25 -13.34
C GLN A 140 -13.88 -18.47 -12.72
N VAL A 141 -13.85 -18.69 -11.40
CA VAL A 141 -12.64 -19.11 -10.71
C VAL A 141 -12.19 -20.43 -11.33
N VAL A 142 -10.93 -20.47 -11.72
CA VAL A 142 -10.33 -21.70 -12.23
C VAL A 142 -9.85 -22.50 -11.03
N ALA A 143 -10.31 -23.74 -10.92
CA ALA A 143 -9.89 -24.63 -9.83
C ALA A 143 -8.37 -24.78 -9.81
N SER A 144 -7.76 -24.88 -8.63
CA SER A 144 -6.30 -24.98 -8.49
C SER A 144 -5.72 -26.26 -9.12
N ASP A 145 -6.57 -27.28 -9.32
CA ASP A 145 -6.31 -28.57 -9.96
C ASP A 145 -6.90 -28.68 -11.37
N ALA A 146 -7.28 -27.56 -11.99
CA ALA A 146 -7.78 -27.54 -13.36
C ALA A 146 -6.85 -28.27 -14.33
N ALA A 147 -7.43 -28.88 -15.36
CA ALA A 147 -6.67 -29.57 -16.40
C ALA A 147 -5.63 -28.62 -17.02
N PRO A 148 -4.35 -29.03 -17.10
CA PRO A 148 -3.31 -28.21 -17.70
C PRO A 148 -3.63 -27.87 -19.16
N ALA A 149 -3.22 -26.67 -19.59
CA ALA A 149 -3.27 -26.27 -20.99
C ALA A 149 -2.39 -27.20 -21.84
N ASP A 150 -2.81 -27.45 -23.08
CA ASP A 150 -2.06 -28.30 -23.99
C ASP A 150 -0.73 -27.65 -24.42
N GLU A 151 0.24 -28.49 -24.81
CA GLU A 151 1.58 -28.03 -25.17
C GLU A 151 1.59 -27.05 -26.36
N GLN A 152 0.66 -27.20 -27.30
CA GLN A 152 0.58 -26.32 -28.46
C GLN A 152 0.18 -24.91 -28.02
N THR A 153 -0.85 -24.79 -27.19
CA THR A 153 -1.30 -23.53 -26.60
C THR A 153 -0.18 -22.89 -25.77
N VAL A 154 0.49 -23.67 -24.90
CA VAL A 154 1.59 -23.17 -24.06
C VAL A 154 2.78 -22.68 -24.91
N SER A 155 3.14 -23.41 -25.97
CA SER A 155 4.26 -23.04 -26.86
C SER A 155 4.01 -21.75 -27.66
N ALA A 156 2.74 -21.39 -27.84
CA ALA A 156 2.30 -20.20 -28.57
C ALA A 156 2.05 -18.99 -27.66
N ILE A 157 2.33 -19.09 -26.36
CA ILE A 157 2.28 -17.97 -25.41
C ILE A 157 3.25 -16.87 -25.84
N THR A 158 2.76 -15.63 -25.87
CA THR A 158 3.58 -14.45 -26.09
C THR A 158 3.77 -13.67 -24.80
N TYR A 159 4.91 -12.98 -24.67
CA TYR A 159 5.25 -12.20 -23.48
C TYR A 159 5.52 -10.76 -23.90
N ARG A 160 4.90 -9.80 -23.20
CA ARG A 160 5.09 -8.37 -23.46
C ARG A 160 4.87 -7.54 -22.20
N ARG A 161 5.32 -6.28 -22.24
CA ARG A 161 4.91 -5.27 -21.26
C ARG A 161 3.39 -5.11 -21.28
N ALA A 162 2.82 -4.92 -20.11
CA ALA A 162 1.40 -4.59 -19.97
C ALA A 162 1.16 -3.12 -20.30
N GLY A 163 0.08 -2.82 -21.00
CA GLY A 163 -0.39 -1.48 -21.29
C GLY A 163 -1.74 -1.20 -20.63
N VAL A 164 -2.25 0.03 -20.78
CA VAL A 164 -3.56 0.44 -20.24
C VAL A 164 -4.71 -0.46 -20.68
N GLU A 165 -4.60 -1.01 -21.89
CA GLU A 165 -5.55 -1.93 -22.49
C GLU A 165 -5.66 -3.26 -21.73
N ASP A 166 -4.63 -3.64 -20.96
CA ASP A 166 -4.61 -4.90 -20.22
C ASP A 166 -5.30 -4.81 -18.87
N ALA A 167 -5.70 -3.62 -18.40
CA ALA A 167 -6.23 -3.44 -17.05
C ALA A 167 -7.45 -4.35 -16.78
N VAL A 168 -8.35 -4.48 -17.75
CA VAL A 168 -9.48 -5.42 -17.66
C VAL A 168 -9.01 -6.88 -17.63
N ALA A 169 -8.04 -7.24 -18.47
CA ALA A 169 -7.53 -8.61 -18.55
C ALA A 169 -6.77 -9.03 -17.27
N LEU A 170 -6.08 -8.09 -16.62
CA LEU A 170 -5.45 -8.29 -15.31
C LEU A 170 -6.47 -8.49 -14.20
N THR A 171 -7.57 -7.74 -14.20
CA THR A 171 -8.66 -7.98 -13.26
C THR A 171 -9.28 -9.37 -13.49
N ARG A 172 -9.51 -9.78 -14.74
CA ARG A 172 -10.00 -11.14 -15.06
C ARG A 172 -9.04 -12.23 -14.57
N LEU A 173 -7.73 -12.09 -14.83
CA LEU A 173 -6.72 -13.02 -14.33
C LEU A 173 -6.77 -13.11 -12.80
N THR A 174 -6.94 -11.99 -12.11
CA THR A 174 -7.06 -11.94 -10.65
C THR A 174 -8.27 -12.74 -10.16
N TYR A 175 -9.44 -12.54 -10.78
CA TYR A 175 -10.65 -13.30 -10.46
C TYR A 175 -10.48 -14.81 -10.73
N ARG A 176 -9.90 -15.18 -11.88
CA ARG A 176 -9.63 -16.59 -12.20
C ARG A 176 -8.70 -17.26 -11.19
N CYS A 177 -7.73 -16.52 -10.66
CA CYS A 177 -6.77 -17.05 -9.69
C CYS A 177 -7.27 -17.05 -8.24
N TYR A 178 -8.03 -16.03 -7.83
CA TYR A 178 -8.26 -15.72 -6.41
C TYR A 178 -9.69 -15.32 -6.06
N GLU A 179 -10.61 -15.26 -7.02
CA GLU A 179 -11.94 -14.69 -6.80
C GLU A 179 -11.84 -13.29 -6.18
N TYR A 180 -12.41 -13.05 -4.99
CA TYR A 180 -12.32 -11.81 -4.20
C TYR A 180 -11.26 -11.84 -3.09
N THR A 181 -10.41 -12.87 -3.06
CA THR A 181 -9.44 -13.09 -1.97
C THR A 181 -8.07 -12.47 -2.20
N TYR A 182 -7.84 -11.78 -3.32
CA TYR A 182 -6.57 -11.10 -3.54
C TYR A 182 -6.47 -9.82 -2.69
N VAL A 183 -5.34 -9.65 -2.00
CA VAL A 183 -5.18 -8.58 -0.99
C VAL A 183 -5.13 -7.16 -1.58
N ASP A 184 -4.71 -7.03 -2.83
CA ASP A 184 -4.48 -5.73 -3.45
C ASP A 184 -5.72 -5.29 -4.24
N ALA A 185 -6.53 -4.44 -3.61
CA ALA A 185 -7.79 -3.96 -4.16
C ALA A 185 -7.65 -3.27 -5.53
N ARG A 186 -6.44 -2.78 -5.88
CA ARG A 186 -6.19 -2.21 -7.22
C ARG A 186 -6.55 -3.21 -8.31
N PHE A 187 -6.25 -4.49 -8.11
CA PHE A 187 -6.49 -5.53 -9.11
C PHE A 187 -7.98 -5.80 -9.38
N TYR A 188 -8.89 -5.28 -8.54
CA TYR A 188 -10.33 -5.34 -8.75
C TYR A 188 -10.92 -4.07 -9.36
N SER A 189 -10.11 -3.05 -9.66
CA SER A 189 -10.53 -1.83 -10.35
C SER A 189 -9.68 -1.61 -11.60
N PRO A 190 -10.21 -1.93 -12.80
CA PRO A 190 -9.53 -1.70 -14.07
C PRO A 190 -9.09 -0.24 -14.25
N GLU A 191 -9.88 0.73 -13.78
CA GLU A 191 -9.55 2.16 -13.89
C GLU A 191 -8.32 2.53 -13.04
N VAL A 192 -8.22 1.97 -11.84
CA VAL A 192 -7.05 2.16 -10.96
C VAL A 192 -5.83 1.44 -11.52
N LEU A 193 -5.99 0.20 -12.01
CA LEU A 193 -4.90 -0.54 -12.66
C LEU A 193 -4.36 0.22 -13.89
N ALA A 194 -5.24 0.69 -14.77
CA ALA A 194 -4.83 1.44 -15.95
C ALA A 194 -3.99 2.66 -15.58
N ARG A 195 -4.40 3.40 -14.53
CA ARG A 195 -3.62 4.53 -14.01
C ARG A 195 -2.27 4.09 -13.45
N SER A 196 -2.23 3.05 -12.61
CA SER A 196 -0.95 2.54 -12.06
C SER A 196 0.03 2.05 -13.13
N LEU A 197 -0.46 1.53 -14.26
CA LEU A 197 0.37 1.14 -15.40
C LEU A 197 0.94 2.37 -16.13
N VAL A 198 0.13 3.43 -16.31
CA VAL A 198 0.58 4.69 -16.96
C VAL A 198 1.58 5.43 -16.11
N ASP A 199 1.29 5.58 -14.82
CA ASP A 199 2.09 6.39 -13.90
C ASP A 199 3.44 5.70 -13.57
N GLY A 200 3.58 4.42 -13.92
CA GLY A 200 4.78 3.62 -13.64
C GLY A 200 4.84 3.09 -12.20
N ASP A 201 3.76 3.25 -11.44
CA ASP A 201 3.58 2.68 -10.10
C ASP A 201 3.55 1.15 -10.11
N LEU A 202 3.17 0.56 -11.25
CA LEU A 202 3.15 -0.87 -11.48
C LEU A 202 3.78 -1.17 -12.84
N ARG A 203 5.06 -1.53 -12.85
CA ARG A 203 5.77 -1.95 -14.06
C ARG A 203 5.50 -3.43 -14.29
N SER A 204 4.64 -3.74 -15.25
CA SER A 204 4.07 -5.08 -15.42
C SER A 204 4.49 -5.75 -16.73
N TRP A 205 4.68 -7.06 -16.66
CA TRP A 205 4.74 -7.97 -17.81
C TRP A 205 3.58 -8.95 -17.77
N VAL A 206 3.07 -9.31 -18.94
CA VAL A 206 1.97 -10.28 -19.11
C VAL A 206 2.37 -11.41 -20.06
N ALA A 207 1.83 -12.60 -19.78
CA ALA A 207 1.83 -13.75 -20.66
C ALA A 207 0.45 -13.87 -21.31
N VAL A 208 0.40 -13.90 -22.64
CA VAL A 208 -0.83 -13.82 -23.44
C VAL A 208 -0.96 -15.08 -24.29
N ALA A 209 -2.06 -15.79 -24.12
CA ALA A 209 -2.40 -16.99 -24.89
C ALA A 209 -2.83 -16.64 -26.33
N PRO A 210 -2.85 -17.63 -27.25
CA PRO A 210 -3.13 -17.38 -28.68
C PRO A 210 -4.49 -16.75 -28.97
N ASP A 211 -5.46 -16.93 -28.07
CA ASP A 211 -6.80 -16.33 -28.14
C ASP A 211 -6.85 -14.89 -27.58
N GLY A 212 -5.71 -14.35 -27.11
CA GLY A 212 -5.59 -13.02 -26.53
C GLY A 212 -5.81 -12.98 -25.01
N GLU A 213 -6.06 -14.11 -24.36
CA GLU A 213 -6.26 -14.16 -22.91
C GLU A 213 -4.94 -13.93 -22.14
N VAL A 214 -4.97 -13.02 -21.15
CA VAL A 214 -3.84 -12.83 -20.22
C VAL A 214 -3.85 -13.96 -19.19
N VAL A 215 -2.86 -14.85 -19.24
CA VAL A 215 -2.79 -16.07 -18.41
C VAL A 215 -1.66 -16.04 -17.39
N GLY A 216 -0.83 -14.99 -17.41
CA GLY A 216 0.19 -14.75 -16.40
C GLY A 216 0.55 -13.27 -16.29
N HIS A 217 0.98 -12.86 -15.10
CA HIS A 217 1.36 -11.49 -14.78
C HIS A 217 2.48 -11.48 -13.73
N GLN A 218 3.40 -10.54 -13.84
CA GLN A 218 4.41 -10.22 -12.82
C GLN A 218 4.72 -8.73 -12.85
N ALA A 219 4.99 -8.11 -11.69
CA ALA A 219 5.26 -6.68 -11.64
C ALA A 219 6.38 -6.26 -10.68
N LEU A 220 6.95 -5.09 -10.97
CA LEU A 220 7.66 -4.26 -10.01
C LEU A 220 6.71 -3.14 -9.57
N ALA A 221 6.26 -3.19 -8.31
CA ALA A 221 5.45 -2.14 -7.72
C ALA A 221 6.35 -1.06 -7.11
N ALA A 222 6.07 0.21 -7.40
CA ALA A 222 6.87 1.32 -6.93
C ALA A 222 6.89 1.39 -5.39
N ASP A 223 8.09 1.62 -4.83
CA ASP A 223 8.27 2.08 -3.46
C ASP A 223 8.15 3.62 -3.43
N PRO A 224 7.69 4.26 -2.34
CA PRO A 224 7.56 5.72 -2.27
C PRO A 224 8.84 6.49 -2.60
N ASN A 225 10.02 5.90 -2.40
CA ASN A 225 11.30 6.54 -2.75
C ASN A 225 11.74 6.26 -4.20
N GLY A 226 11.09 5.33 -4.90
CA GLY A 226 11.33 5.02 -6.31
C GLY A 226 12.65 4.32 -6.63
N LEU A 227 13.44 3.94 -5.61
CA LEU A 227 14.80 3.40 -5.79
C LEU A 227 14.83 1.87 -5.88
N VAL A 228 14.07 1.22 -5.02
CA VAL A 228 14.02 -0.25 -4.91
C VAL A 228 12.55 -0.67 -4.93
N PRO A 229 11.97 -0.97 -6.10
CA PRO A 229 10.60 -1.42 -6.18
C PRO A 229 10.39 -2.80 -5.54
N GLU A 230 9.14 -3.11 -5.21
CA GLU A 230 8.74 -4.44 -4.76
C GLU A 230 8.57 -5.38 -5.96
N PHE A 231 9.30 -6.49 -5.99
CA PHE A 231 9.09 -7.61 -6.91
C PHE A 231 7.94 -8.49 -6.41
N SER A 232 6.76 -8.25 -6.96
CA SER A 232 5.51 -8.83 -6.45
C SER A 232 4.43 -8.94 -7.53
N LYS A 233 3.23 -9.31 -7.09
CA LYS A 233 2.03 -9.46 -7.93
C LYS A 233 2.15 -10.56 -8.99
N LEU A 234 2.92 -11.61 -8.71
CA LEU A 234 2.98 -12.79 -9.55
C LEU A 234 1.63 -13.50 -9.55
N MET A 235 1.06 -13.68 -10.73
CA MET A 235 -0.14 -14.47 -10.95
C MET A 235 0.06 -15.36 -12.16
N VAL A 236 -0.34 -16.63 -12.04
CA VAL A 236 -0.39 -17.55 -13.17
C VAL A 236 -1.71 -18.31 -13.07
N ASP A 237 -2.48 -18.24 -14.14
CA ASP A 237 -3.73 -18.98 -14.31
C ASP A 237 -3.48 -20.46 -14.01
N PRO A 238 -4.30 -21.14 -13.18
CA PRO A 238 -4.07 -22.52 -12.79
C PRO A 238 -3.82 -23.48 -13.95
N ARG A 239 -4.49 -23.29 -15.10
CA ARG A 239 -4.29 -24.11 -16.31
C ARG A 239 -2.88 -24.03 -16.87
N PHE A 240 -2.18 -22.92 -16.63
CA PHE A 240 -0.85 -22.64 -17.18
C PHE A 240 0.28 -22.76 -16.14
N ARG A 241 -0.03 -23.18 -14.90
CA ARG A 241 0.99 -23.42 -13.87
C ARG A 241 1.88 -24.59 -14.25
N ARG A 242 3.12 -24.58 -13.73
CA ARG A 242 4.15 -25.61 -14.00
C ARG A 242 4.65 -25.69 -15.45
N HIS A 243 4.30 -24.71 -16.29
CA HIS A 243 4.83 -24.55 -17.65
C HIS A 243 5.94 -23.48 -17.75
N GLY A 244 6.47 -22.99 -16.63
CA GLY A 244 7.61 -22.05 -16.61
C GLY A 244 7.27 -20.57 -16.91
N LEU A 245 5.98 -20.21 -17.06
CA LEU A 245 5.57 -18.83 -17.36
C LEU A 245 6.08 -17.82 -16.31
N ALA A 246 6.02 -18.18 -15.03
CA ALA A 246 6.51 -17.33 -13.94
C ALA A 246 8.00 -16.98 -14.09
N ASP A 247 8.81 -17.97 -14.49
CA ASP A 247 10.26 -17.80 -14.66
C ASP A 247 10.55 -16.90 -15.87
N VAL A 248 9.81 -17.07 -16.97
CA VAL A 248 9.95 -16.20 -18.15
C VAL A 248 9.54 -14.76 -17.84
N LEU A 249 8.40 -14.57 -17.17
CA LEU A 249 7.92 -13.24 -16.74
C LEU A 249 8.92 -12.55 -15.82
N ALA A 250 9.40 -13.26 -14.79
CA ALA A 250 10.42 -12.76 -13.88
C ALA A 250 11.72 -12.38 -14.62
N ALA A 251 12.21 -13.25 -15.50
CA ALA A 251 13.44 -13.00 -16.24
C ALA A 251 13.33 -11.76 -17.14
N ARG A 252 12.20 -11.57 -17.82
CA ARG A 252 11.95 -10.40 -18.68
C ARG A 252 11.90 -9.10 -17.87
N LEU A 253 11.10 -9.10 -16.80
CA LEU A 253 10.94 -7.95 -15.93
C LEU A 253 12.26 -7.55 -15.26
N LEU A 254 13.04 -8.53 -14.76
CA LEU A 254 14.31 -8.25 -14.10
C LEU A 254 15.42 -7.88 -15.09
N ALA A 255 15.42 -8.40 -16.32
CA ALA A 255 16.35 -7.96 -17.36
C ALA A 255 16.14 -6.47 -17.69
N GLU A 256 14.89 -6.08 -17.89
CA GLU A 256 14.50 -4.70 -18.11
C GLU A 256 14.90 -3.78 -16.95
N ALA A 257 14.63 -4.19 -15.71
CA ALA A 257 15.02 -3.43 -14.53
C ALA A 257 16.55 -3.24 -14.41
N ARG A 258 17.34 -4.23 -14.83
CA ARG A 258 18.80 -4.13 -14.91
C ARG A 258 19.24 -3.15 -15.99
N ASP A 259 18.62 -3.20 -17.18
CA ASP A 259 18.92 -2.29 -18.29
C ASP A 259 18.59 -0.83 -17.94
N GLU A 260 17.56 -0.61 -17.11
CA GLU A 260 17.19 0.69 -16.55
C GLU A 260 18.12 1.17 -15.41
N GLY A 261 19.03 0.31 -14.94
CA GLY A 261 20.00 0.65 -13.89
C GLY A 261 19.40 0.69 -12.48
N LEU A 262 18.26 0.03 -12.25
CA LEU A 262 17.68 -0.08 -10.91
C LEU A 262 18.65 -0.79 -9.96
N ALA A 263 18.80 -0.26 -8.74
CA ALA A 263 19.72 -0.81 -7.74
C ALA A 263 19.40 -2.27 -7.41
N GLY A 264 18.13 -2.52 -7.13
CA GLY A 264 17.61 -3.83 -6.80
C GLY A 264 16.09 -3.84 -6.73
N ALA A 265 15.54 -4.94 -6.28
CA ALA A 265 14.14 -5.07 -5.93
C ALA A 265 14.01 -5.82 -4.59
N TRP A 266 12.93 -5.58 -3.84
CA TRP A 266 12.65 -6.32 -2.61
C TRP A 266 11.41 -7.18 -2.76
N ALA A 267 11.30 -8.24 -1.96
CA ALA A 267 10.10 -9.07 -1.90
C ALA A 267 9.81 -9.46 -0.44
N GLU A 268 8.54 -9.40 -0.05
CA GLU A 268 8.05 -9.95 1.22
C GLU A 268 7.36 -11.29 0.94
N CYS A 269 8.00 -12.38 1.36
CA CYS A 269 7.45 -13.73 1.20
C CYS A 269 6.82 -14.20 2.50
N VAL A 270 5.64 -14.83 2.46
CA VAL A 270 5.07 -15.45 3.66
C VAL A 270 6.03 -16.50 4.24
N ALA A 271 6.17 -16.51 5.56
CA ALA A 271 7.10 -17.37 6.25
C ALA A 271 6.54 -18.78 6.53
N ASN A 272 5.22 -18.98 6.48
CA ASN A 272 4.60 -20.27 6.78
C ASN A 272 4.71 -21.30 5.64
N HIS A 273 5.14 -20.88 4.44
CA HIS A 273 5.49 -21.78 3.36
C HIS A 273 6.64 -21.25 2.49
N ALA A 274 7.42 -22.17 1.92
CA ALA A 274 8.56 -21.83 1.07
C ALA A 274 8.22 -21.49 -0.40
N ALA A 275 6.96 -21.49 -0.84
CA ALA A 275 6.62 -21.42 -2.27
C ALA A 275 7.11 -20.12 -2.96
N SER A 276 6.71 -18.94 -2.46
CA SER A 276 7.16 -17.65 -3.02
C SER A 276 8.65 -17.40 -2.82
N GLN A 277 9.20 -17.87 -1.68
CA GLN A 277 10.62 -17.77 -1.38
C GLN A 277 11.47 -18.50 -2.42
N ARG A 278 11.06 -19.70 -2.88
CA ARG A 278 11.77 -20.43 -3.94
C ARG A 278 11.78 -19.67 -5.26
N THR A 279 10.66 -19.06 -5.62
CA THR A 279 10.56 -18.24 -6.84
C THR A 279 11.50 -17.03 -6.77
N VAL A 280 11.52 -16.34 -5.64
CA VAL A 280 12.40 -15.17 -5.45
C VAL A 280 13.87 -15.58 -5.40
N ALA A 281 14.20 -16.67 -4.70
CA ALA A 281 15.56 -17.22 -4.66
C ALA A 281 16.06 -17.64 -6.05
N ALA A 282 15.22 -18.30 -6.85
CA ALA A 282 15.55 -18.68 -8.23
C ALA A 282 15.81 -17.46 -9.14
N ALA A 283 15.19 -16.32 -8.83
CA ALA A 283 15.42 -15.05 -9.51
C ALA A 283 16.68 -14.30 -9.02
N GLY A 284 17.43 -14.85 -8.06
CA GLY A 284 18.63 -14.26 -7.48
C GLY A 284 18.41 -13.49 -6.17
N GLY A 285 17.26 -13.68 -5.52
CA GLY A 285 16.98 -13.05 -4.24
C GLY A 285 17.70 -13.69 -3.06
N THR A 286 18.08 -12.86 -2.09
CA THR A 286 18.74 -13.25 -0.84
C THR A 286 17.89 -12.83 0.36
N GLU A 287 17.76 -13.68 1.37
CA GLU A 287 17.07 -13.33 2.62
C GLU A 287 17.85 -12.25 3.40
N VAL A 288 17.21 -11.11 3.65
CA VAL A 288 17.79 -9.93 4.33
C VAL A 288 17.15 -9.62 5.67
N GLY A 289 16.09 -10.36 6.03
CA GLY A 289 15.36 -10.14 7.27
C GLY A 289 14.14 -11.03 7.45
N LEU A 290 13.53 -10.88 8.62
CA LEU A 290 12.28 -11.51 9.01
C LEU A 290 11.40 -10.47 9.69
N LEU A 291 10.25 -10.19 9.08
CA LEU A 291 9.25 -9.26 9.58
C LEU A 291 8.24 -10.03 10.42
N LEU A 292 8.41 -10.05 11.75
CA LEU A 292 7.55 -10.84 12.64
C LEU A 292 6.17 -10.20 12.78
N GLY A 293 5.10 -11.01 12.63
CA GLY A 293 3.72 -10.56 12.80
C GLY A 293 3.29 -9.43 11.86
N ALA A 294 3.92 -9.33 10.68
CA ALA A 294 3.76 -8.24 9.73
C ALA A 294 2.33 -8.07 9.19
N SER A 295 1.53 -9.13 9.10
CA SER A 295 0.14 -9.07 8.63
C SER A 295 -0.84 -9.80 9.55
N PRO A 296 -2.11 -9.35 9.62
CA PRO A 296 -3.16 -10.07 10.34
C PRO A 296 -3.44 -11.46 9.77
N GLN A 297 -4.14 -12.26 10.55
CA GLN A 297 -4.58 -13.61 10.17
C GLN A 297 -5.48 -13.64 8.92
N ALA A 298 -6.18 -12.55 8.62
CA ALA A 298 -7.08 -12.47 7.48
C ALA A 298 -6.33 -12.14 6.19
N VAL A 299 -6.07 -13.17 5.39
CA VAL A 299 -6.65 -13.36 4.05
C VAL A 299 -6.51 -14.84 3.71
N ALA A 300 -7.64 -15.50 3.46
CA ALA A 300 -7.67 -16.85 2.91
C ALA A 300 -7.02 -16.79 1.53
N MET A 301 -5.88 -17.46 1.33
CA MET A 301 -5.24 -17.50 0.02
C MET A 301 -5.79 -18.71 -0.73
N ALA A 302 -6.60 -18.47 -1.76
CA ALA A 302 -7.21 -19.55 -2.53
C ALA A 302 -6.14 -20.56 -3.01
N GLY A 303 -6.33 -21.84 -2.67
CA GLY A 303 -5.42 -22.94 -3.04
C GLY A 303 -4.36 -23.33 -2.01
N PHE A 304 -4.35 -22.75 -0.80
CA PHE A 304 -3.49 -23.18 0.31
C PHE A 304 -4.33 -23.42 1.58
N GLU A 305 -4.13 -24.56 2.26
CA GLU A 305 -4.68 -24.76 3.61
C GLU A 305 -4.00 -23.78 4.56
N VAL A 306 -4.79 -22.96 5.26
CA VAL A 306 -4.31 -21.98 6.24
C VAL A 306 -4.54 -22.56 7.63
N ALA A 307 -3.46 -22.95 8.32
CA ALA A 307 -3.52 -23.28 9.74
C ALA A 307 -3.79 -22.02 10.59
N ASP A 308 -4.40 -22.21 11.76
CA ASP A 308 -4.72 -21.16 12.72
C ASP A 308 -3.45 -20.68 13.46
N GLU A 309 -2.67 -19.82 12.80
CA GLU A 309 -1.33 -19.38 13.26
C GLU A 309 -1.29 -17.92 13.78
N GLY A 310 -2.44 -17.24 13.88
CA GLY A 310 -2.48 -15.82 14.27
C GLY A 310 -1.85 -14.87 13.23
N ARG A 311 -1.03 -13.90 13.68
CA ARG A 311 -0.38 -12.92 12.79
C ARG A 311 0.78 -13.56 12.02
N ARG A 312 0.83 -13.33 10.70
CA ARG A 312 1.83 -13.96 9.83
C ARG A 312 3.13 -13.18 9.79
N SER A 313 4.24 -13.91 9.81
CA SER A 313 5.59 -13.37 9.59
C SER A 313 5.96 -13.43 8.11
N LEU A 314 6.81 -12.51 7.66
CA LEU A 314 7.27 -12.43 6.27
C LEU A 314 8.80 -12.51 6.22
N VAL A 315 9.35 -13.41 5.40
CA VAL A 315 10.77 -13.41 5.04
C VAL A 315 10.99 -12.29 4.03
N SER A 316 11.82 -11.31 4.41
CA SER A 316 12.20 -10.21 3.52
C SER A 316 13.39 -10.65 2.68
N MET A 317 13.27 -10.50 1.37
CA MET A 317 14.30 -10.87 0.40
C MET A 317 14.67 -9.67 -0.48
N TYR A 318 15.93 -9.60 -0.90
CA TYR A 318 16.44 -8.57 -1.79
C TYR A 318 17.11 -9.18 -3.02
N LEU A 319 16.83 -8.61 -4.19
CA LEU A 319 17.40 -8.99 -5.48
C LEU A 319 18.32 -7.85 -5.95
N PRO A 320 19.65 -8.01 -5.90
CA PRO A 320 20.57 -7.02 -6.48
C PRO A 320 20.45 -7.03 -8.01
N LEU A 321 20.35 -5.85 -8.62
CA LEU A 321 20.15 -5.70 -10.07
C LEU A 321 21.30 -4.96 -10.75
N ALA A 322 21.61 -3.73 -10.32
CA ALA A 322 22.70 -2.93 -10.86
C ALA A 322 23.56 -2.34 -9.74
N ALA A 323 24.88 -2.36 -9.94
CA ALA A 323 25.83 -1.80 -8.98
C ALA A 323 25.60 -0.29 -8.79
N GLN A 324 25.53 0.15 -7.54
CA GLN A 324 25.29 1.55 -7.19
C GLN A 324 26.55 2.31 -6.75
N GLY A 325 27.72 1.70 -6.93
CA GLY A 325 29.00 2.21 -6.45
C GLY A 325 29.24 1.92 -4.97
N ASP A 326 30.27 2.56 -4.43
CA ASP A 326 30.65 2.36 -3.02
C ASP A 326 29.61 2.98 -2.08
N ARG A 327 29.42 2.33 -0.93
CA ARG A 327 28.51 2.74 0.12
C ARG A 327 29.16 2.54 1.47
N VAL A 328 28.83 3.43 2.41
CA VAL A 328 29.25 3.36 3.81
C VAL A 328 28.03 3.07 4.67
N ALA A 329 28.19 2.25 5.69
CA ALA A 329 27.19 1.98 6.72
C ALA A 329 27.76 2.18 8.13
N TYR A 330 27.03 2.90 8.97
CA TYR A 330 27.34 3.10 10.38
C TYR A 330 26.40 2.28 11.26
N LEU A 331 26.93 1.25 11.91
CA LEU A 331 26.18 0.30 12.73
C LEU A 331 26.88 0.09 14.08
N PRO A 332 26.16 -0.25 15.17
CA PRO A 332 26.80 -0.69 16.40
C PRO A 332 27.70 -1.91 16.13
N GLU A 333 28.86 -1.97 16.78
CA GLU A 333 29.87 -3.03 16.56
C GLU A 333 29.27 -4.46 16.55
N ARG A 334 28.32 -4.73 17.43
CA ARG A 334 27.62 -6.03 17.54
C ARG A 334 26.91 -6.46 16.25
N LEU A 335 26.43 -5.50 15.44
CA LEU A 335 25.66 -5.74 14.22
C LEU A 335 26.54 -5.78 12.95
N ILE A 336 27.82 -5.41 13.05
CA ILE A 336 28.71 -5.36 11.89
C ILE A 336 28.90 -6.75 11.27
N ALA A 337 29.02 -7.80 12.09
CA ALA A 337 29.25 -9.16 11.61
C ALA A 337 28.05 -9.69 10.78
N ILE A 338 26.82 -9.51 11.27
CA ILE A 338 25.62 -9.92 10.54
C ILE A 338 25.42 -9.07 9.29
N TYR A 339 25.63 -7.75 9.36
CA TYR A 339 25.54 -6.88 8.19
C TYR A 339 26.51 -7.31 7.08
N ARG A 340 27.78 -7.55 7.40
CA ARG A 340 28.79 -8.04 6.44
C ARG A 340 28.39 -9.37 5.82
N ARG A 341 27.85 -10.30 6.62
CA ARG A 341 27.37 -11.59 6.11
C ARG A 341 26.26 -11.42 5.09
N VAL A 342 25.25 -10.61 5.40
CA VAL A 342 24.09 -10.37 4.51
C VAL A 342 24.53 -9.67 3.23
N VAL A 343 25.31 -8.60 3.33
CA VAL A 343 25.85 -7.85 2.19
C VAL A 343 26.70 -8.75 1.28
N SER A 344 27.57 -9.58 1.86
CA SER A 344 28.41 -10.51 1.10
C SER A 344 27.59 -11.59 0.39
N ALA A 345 26.50 -12.08 1.02
CA ALA A 345 25.59 -13.05 0.41
C ALA A 345 24.91 -12.48 -0.86
N MET A 346 24.67 -11.18 -0.90
CA MET A 346 24.14 -10.47 -2.09
C MET A 346 25.23 -10.10 -3.12
N GLY A 347 26.51 -10.37 -2.84
CA GLY A 347 27.63 -9.94 -3.69
C GLY A 347 27.87 -8.42 -3.67
N LEU A 348 27.31 -7.71 -2.69
CA LEU A 348 27.47 -6.27 -2.55
C LEU A 348 28.78 -5.92 -1.82
N GLN A 349 29.34 -4.75 -2.11
CA GLN A 349 30.50 -4.21 -1.41
C GLN A 349 30.08 -2.98 -0.60
N ARG A 350 30.43 -2.98 0.69
CA ARG A 350 30.06 -1.94 1.66
C ARG A 350 31.22 -1.69 2.61
N GLU A 351 31.57 -0.44 2.82
CA GLU A 351 32.35 -0.04 3.98
C GLU A 351 31.42 -0.02 5.19
N VAL A 352 31.88 -0.55 6.32
CA VAL A 352 31.08 -0.58 7.55
C VAL A 352 31.95 -0.34 8.77
N THR A 353 31.52 0.58 9.62
CA THR A 353 32.19 0.95 10.86
C THR A 353 31.18 1.32 11.95
N ASP A 354 31.60 1.26 13.21
CA ASP A 354 30.87 1.92 14.30
C ASP A 354 31.23 3.42 14.32
N SER A 355 30.35 4.21 14.93
CA SER A 355 30.51 5.62 15.18
C SER A 355 29.70 6.00 16.43
N ASP A 356 30.18 6.97 17.21
CA ASP A 356 29.40 7.57 18.30
C ASP A 356 29.11 9.06 18.06
N VAL A 357 29.09 9.47 16.78
CA VAL A 357 28.72 10.82 16.38
C VAL A 357 27.31 11.13 16.89
N ARG A 358 27.17 12.28 17.55
CA ARG A 358 25.88 12.75 18.03
C ARG A 358 25.09 13.37 16.87
N PRO A 359 23.80 13.04 16.74
CA PRO A 359 22.96 13.66 15.74
C PRO A 359 22.82 15.17 16.01
N SER A 360 22.64 15.97 14.96
CA SER A 360 22.54 17.44 15.06
C SER A 360 21.40 17.98 14.19
N GLY A 361 20.85 19.16 14.55
CA GLY A 361 19.71 19.76 13.85
C GLY A 361 18.35 19.32 14.41
N THR A 362 17.32 19.25 13.55
CA THR A 362 15.95 18.85 13.89
C THR A 362 15.53 17.67 13.04
N SER A 363 14.91 16.65 13.66
CA SER A 363 14.58 15.40 12.97
C SER A 363 13.37 15.59 12.06
N ARG A 364 13.47 15.08 10.84
CA ARG A 364 12.34 14.90 9.92
C ARG A 364 11.95 13.43 9.94
N LEU A 365 10.70 13.22 10.31
CA LEU A 365 10.08 11.90 10.39
C LEU A 365 9.01 11.81 9.33
N GLN A 366 8.96 10.68 8.65
CA GLN A 366 7.79 10.29 7.88
C GLN A 366 7.13 9.14 8.63
N VAL A 367 5.88 9.35 9.03
CA VAL A 367 5.07 8.32 9.72
C VAL A 367 3.98 7.88 8.77
N SER A 368 3.92 6.57 8.52
CA SER A 368 2.84 5.94 7.78
C SER A 368 2.19 4.86 8.64
N THR A 369 0.87 4.96 8.81
CA THR A 369 0.10 4.01 9.63
C THR A 369 -0.92 3.30 8.75
N ASN A 370 -0.96 1.98 8.84
CA ASN A 370 -2.00 1.16 8.24
C ASN A 370 -2.74 0.40 9.35
N ALA A 371 -3.84 1.00 9.81
CA ALA A 371 -4.65 0.45 10.90
C ALA A 371 -5.31 -0.89 10.53
N GLN A 372 -5.62 -1.13 9.24
CA GLN A 372 -6.25 -2.38 8.79
C GLN A 372 -5.35 -3.60 9.02
N ILE A 373 -4.03 -3.43 8.81
CA ILE A 373 -3.05 -4.49 9.07
C ILE A 373 -2.39 -4.37 10.45
N GLY A 374 -2.76 -3.36 11.24
CA GLY A 374 -2.21 -3.11 12.58
C GLY A 374 -0.72 -2.79 12.58
N ARG A 375 -0.25 -1.98 11.62
CA ARG A 375 1.18 -1.68 11.42
C ARG A 375 1.43 -0.19 11.26
N ALA A 376 2.51 0.31 11.84
CA ALA A 376 3.06 1.62 11.50
C ALA A 376 4.53 1.50 11.08
N ARG A 377 4.98 2.45 10.27
CA ARG A 377 6.38 2.64 9.87
C ARG A 377 6.75 4.09 10.12
N VAL A 378 7.89 4.27 10.77
CA VAL A 378 8.53 5.56 11.02
C VAL A 378 9.85 5.55 10.25
N SER A 379 10.00 6.44 9.28
CA SER A 379 11.25 6.63 8.54
C SER A 379 11.94 7.90 9.01
N LEU A 380 13.22 7.79 9.37
CA LEU A 380 14.07 8.92 9.73
C LEU A 380 14.74 9.48 8.48
N ASP A 381 14.41 10.70 8.10
CA ASP A 381 15.08 11.37 6.97
C ASP A 381 16.43 11.96 7.36
N ASN A 382 16.52 12.46 8.60
CA ASN A 382 17.76 12.91 9.23
C ASN A 382 17.69 12.67 10.74
N LEU A 383 18.81 12.25 11.31
CA LEU A 383 18.93 12.00 12.73
C LEU A 383 19.29 13.30 13.47
N ALA A 384 18.44 13.71 14.42
CA ALA A 384 18.66 14.89 15.26
C ALA A 384 18.39 14.56 16.75
N PRO A 385 18.84 15.41 17.70
CA PRO A 385 18.72 15.14 19.13
C PRO A 385 17.28 14.88 19.61
N ASP A 386 16.28 15.44 18.92
CA ASP A 386 14.86 15.28 19.23
C ASP A 386 14.25 13.96 18.70
N ALA A 387 14.94 13.21 17.82
CA ALA A 387 14.47 11.94 17.27
C ALA A 387 14.01 10.98 18.36
N LEU A 388 14.73 10.95 19.47
CA LEU A 388 14.52 10.02 20.58
C LEU A 388 13.23 10.27 21.36
N GLN A 389 12.88 11.55 21.54
CA GLN A 389 11.63 11.95 22.18
C GLN A 389 10.45 11.67 21.25
N ARG A 390 10.63 11.91 19.95
CA ARG A 390 9.59 11.65 18.96
C ARG A 390 9.33 10.15 18.78
N ILE A 391 10.37 9.33 18.66
CA ILE A 391 10.26 7.86 18.64
C ILE A 391 9.59 7.36 19.92
N ALA A 392 9.89 7.95 21.09
CA ALA A 392 9.20 7.61 22.34
C ALA A 392 7.69 7.90 22.28
N GLY A 393 7.30 9.03 21.68
CA GLY A 393 5.90 9.40 21.47
C GLY A 393 5.17 8.41 20.55
N GLU A 394 5.79 8.03 19.43
CA GLU A 394 5.21 7.03 18.51
C GLU A 394 5.08 5.65 19.17
N VAL A 395 6.09 5.25 19.93
CA VAL A 395 6.06 4.03 20.75
C VAL A 395 4.92 4.05 21.75
N ALA A 396 4.72 5.15 22.49
CA ALA A 396 3.61 5.29 23.43
C ALA A 396 2.25 5.28 22.72
N GLY A 397 2.21 5.75 21.47
CA GLY A 397 1.03 5.71 20.61
C GLY A 397 0.62 4.29 20.16
N MET A 398 1.55 3.32 20.12
CA MET A 398 1.27 1.96 19.63
C MET A 398 0.10 1.28 20.37
N ASP A 399 0.11 1.33 21.71
CA ASP A 399 -0.91 0.68 22.54
C ASP A 399 -2.26 1.38 22.37
N THR A 400 -2.26 2.71 22.28
CA THR A 400 -3.50 3.50 22.09
C THR A 400 -4.11 3.31 20.70
N SER A 401 -3.29 2.98 19.70
CA SER A 401 -3.70 2.81 18.30
C SER A 401 -3.88 1.34 17.88
N GLN A 402 -3.84 0.41 18.84
CA GLN A 402 -3.97 -1.04 18.60
C GLN A 402 -3.01 -1.57 17.52
N LEU A 403 -1.81 -0.98 17.43
CA LEU A 403 -0.79 -1.42 16.47
C LEU A 403 -0.08 -2.64 17.03
N ALA A 404 0.04 -3.69 16.22
CA ALA A 404 0.77 -4.90 16.59
C ALA A 404 2.29 -4.76 16.32
N VAL A 405 2.65 -3.99 15.29
CA VAL A 405 4.03 -3.84 14.83
C VAL A 405 4.35 -2.39 14.51
N LEU A 406 5.48 -1.90 15.00
CA LEU A 406 6.07 -0.61 14.64
C LEU A 406 7.43 -0.84 14.00
N TYR A 407 7.58 -0.40 12.76
CA TYR A 407 8.86 -0.36 12.06
C TYR A 407 9.54 0.99 12.22
N LEU A 408 10.85 0.96 12.40
CA LEU A 408 11.73 2.14 12.44
C LEU A 408 12.83 1.96 11.41
N ASP A 409 12.84 2.82 10.40
CA ASP A 409 13.82 2.80 9.33
C ASP A 409 14.91 3.86 9.60
N ILE A 410 16.14 3.39 9.77
CA ILE A 410 17.32 4.22 10.07
C ILE A 410 18.28 4.22 8.87
N PRO A 411 18.57 5.39 8.27
CA PRO A 411 19.53 5.50 7.16
C PRO A 411 20.96 5.22 7.66
N LEU A 412 21.64 4.24 7.07
CA LEU A 412 22.95 3.80 7.55
C LEU A 412 24.11 4.66 7.04
N ALA A 413 23.89 5.51 6.04
CA ALA A 413 24.91 6.41 5.52
C ALA A 413 25.25 7.58 6.48
N ASP A 414 24.38 7.86 7.45
CA ASP A 414 24.59 8.91 8.46
C ASP A 414 25.52 8.40 9.59
N PRO A 415 26.63 9.09 9.91
CA PRO A 415 27.52 8.71 11.01
C PRO A 415 26.86 8.57 12.38
N SER A 416 25.69 9.19 12.59
CA SER A 416 24.93 9.08 13.85
C SER A 416 24.00 7.84 13.90
N ALA A 417 23.90 7.07 12.82
CA ALA A 417 23.02 5.89 12.73
C ALA A 417 23.32 4.84 13.80
N ALA A 418 24.59 4.50 14.03
CA ALA A 418 25.00 3.55 15.05
C ALA A 418 24.49 3.95 16.45
N ARG A 419 24.58 5.25 16.79
CA ARG A 419 24.05 5.78 18.04
C ARG A 419 22.52 5.72 18.09
N ALA A 420 21.83 6.07 17.00
CA ALA A 420 20.36 5.99 16.93
C ALA A 420 19.86 4.55 17.11
N ILE A 421 20.53 3.57 16.50
CA ILE A 421 20.22 2.15 16.64
C ILE A 421 20.37 1.71 18.10
N ARG A 422 21.48 2.04 18.77
CA ARG A 422 21.66 1.73 20.21
C ARG A 422 20.49 2.23 21.06
N ILE A 423 20.00 3.43 20.78
CA ILE A 423 18.90 4.02 21.56
C ILE A 423 17.54 3.40 21.20
N ALA A 424 17.33 3.03 19.93
CA ALA A 424 16.15 2.26 19.54
C ALA A 424 16.13 0.89 20.25
N GLU A 425 17.28 0.21 20.34
CA GLU A 425 17.41 -1.07 21.04
C GLU A 425 17.06 -0.99 22.52
N GLU A 426 17.48 0.09 23.19
CA GLU A 426 17.06 0.38 24.57
C GLU A 426 15.53 0.51 24.74
N ARG A 427 14.81 0.78 23.64
CA ARG A 427 13.35 0.92 23.59
C ARG A 427 12.68 -0.33 23.04
N GLY A 428 13.38 -1.46 23.00
CA GLY A 428 12.83 -2.74 22.57
C GLY A 428 12.69 -2.90 21.07
N PHE A 429 13.36 -2.05 20.28
CA PHE A 429 13.51 -2.31 18.85
C PHE A 429 14.62 -3.33 18.60
N PHE A 430 14.44 -4.15 17.58
CA PHE A 430 15.41 -5.14 17.16
C PHE A 430 15.42 -5.29 15.64
N TRP A 431 16.43 -5.97 15.09
CA TRP A 431 16.60 -6.11 13.64
C TRP A 431 15.37 -6.76 13.00
N ALA A 432 14.80 -6.13 11.97
CA ALA A 432 13.74 -6.70 11.14
C ALA A 432 14.29 -7.09 9.76
N ALA A 433 14.88 -6.12 9.04
CA ALA A 433 15.43 -6.34 7.71
C ALA A 433 16.47 -5.28 7.35
N LEU A 434 17.49 -5.69 6.57
CA LEU A 434 18.33 -4.77 5.83
C LEU A 434 17.63 -4.41 4.52
N LEU A 435 17.60 -3.12 4.18
CA LEU A 435 17.06 -2.59 2.92
C LEU A 435 18.21 -1.94 2.14
N PRO A 436 18.95 -2.70 1.31
CA PRO A 436 20.06 -2.16 0.55
C PRO A 436 19.61 -1.12 -0.48
N ASP A 437 20.37 -0.03 -0.60
CA ASP A 437 20.11 1.06 -1.56
C ASP A 437 18.68 1.64 -1.52
N ALA A 438 17.99 1.50 -0.39
CA ALA A 438 16.64 2.03 -0.17
C ALA A 438 16.60 3.56 -0.10
N ARG A 439 17.79 4.21 -0.08
CA ARG A 439 17.99 5.64 -0.24
C ARG A 439 19.13 5.91 -1.22
N GLN A 440 19.14 7.12 -1.78
CA GLN A 440 20.18 7.55 -2.73
C GLN A 440 21.59 7.52 -2.11
N ASP A 441 21.69 7.74 -0.80
CA ASP A 441 22.92 7.74 -0.02
C ASP A 441 23.31 6.36 0.52
N GLY A 442 22.42 5.35 0.43
CA GLY A 442 22.76 3.97 0.71
C GLY A 442 21.69 3.16 1.41
N ASP A 443 22.15 2.24 2.24
CA ASP A 443 21.32 1.24 2.88
C ASP A 443 20.49 1.82 4.04
N VAL A 444 19.35 1.20 4.31
CA VAL A 444 18.50 1.49 5.47
C VAL A 444 18.39 0.23 6.32
N LEU A 445 18.58 0.36 7.63
CA LEU A 445 18.23 -0.70 8.56
C LEU A 445 16.79 -0.51 9.04
N ARG A 446 15.92 -1.47 8.74
CA ARG A 446 14.60 -1.56 9.37
C ARG A 446 14.72 -2.32 10.67
N LEU A 447 14.40 -1.63 11.75
CA LEU A 447 14.15 -2.21 13.06
C LEU A 447 12.65 -2.41 13.26
N GLN A 448 12.29 -3.34 14.13
CA GLN A 448 10.90 -3.56 14.52
C GLN A 448 10.75 -3.61 16.04
N ARG A 449 9.58 -3.18 16.50
CA ARG A 449 9.09 -3.38 17.85
C ARG A 449 7.69 -4.00 17.77
N LEU A 450 7.45 -4.96 18.65
CA LEU A 450 6.18 -5.68 18.75
C LEU A 450 5.38 -5.15 19.94
N ALA A 451 4.07 -5.07 19.79
CA ALA A 451 3.17 -4.94 20.94
C ALA A 451 3.11 -6.28 21.71
N SER A 452 2.38 -6.30 22.83
CA SER A 452 2.12 -7.52 23.61
C SER A 452 1.15 -8.47 22.90
N VAL A 453 1.55 -8.97 21.73
CA VAL A 453 0.82 -9.92 20.89
C VAL A 453 1.63 -11.20 20.74
N ALA A 454 0.97 -12.34 20.87
CA ALA A 454 1.59 -13.63 20.59
C ALA A 454 1.82 -13.76 19.08
N ILE A 455 3.08 -14.04 18.69
CA ILE A 455 3.45 -14.34 17.31
C ILE A 455 3.96 -15.77 17.29
N ASP A 456 3.25 -16.63 16.57
CA ASP A 456 3.71 -17.99 16.33
C ASP A 456 4.93 -17.98 15.41
N THR A 457 5.95 -18.72 15.84
CA THR A 457 7.23 -18.84 15.13
C THR A 457 7.55 -20.30 14.79
N SER A 458 6.72 -21.25 15.22
CA SER A 458 6.93 -22.69 15.05
C SER A 458 6.78 -23.16 13.61
N HIS A 459 6.02 -22.42 12.79
CA HIS A 459 5.76 -22.72 11.39
C HIS A 459 6.61 -21.93 10.40
N ILE A 460 7.62 -21.17 10.87
CA ILE A 460 8.52 -20.42 9.99
C ILE A 460 9.38 -21.39 9.18
N GLN A 461 9.29 -21.28 7.86
CA GLN A 461 10.04 -22.04 6.87
C GLN A 461 10.92 -21.10 6.05
N THR A 462 12.12 -21.57 5.73
CA THR A 462 13.05 -20.90 4.82
C THR A 462 13.54 -21.85 3.74
N VAL A 463 14.02 -21.30 2.62
CA VAL A 463 14.46 -22.09 1.45
C VAL A 463 15.96 -22.33 1.41
N SER A 464 16.72 -21.73 2.34
CA SER A 464 18.17 -21.80 2.36
C SER A 464 18.71 -21.81 3.80
N GLU A 465 19.94 -22.33 3.97
CA GLU A 465 20.65 -22.28 5.25
C GLU A 465 20.93 -20.82 5.70
N HIS A 466 21.14 -19.92 4.73
CA HIS A 466 21.29 -18.49 5.00
C HIS A 466 20.00 -17.89 5.56
N GLY A 467 18.85 -18.22 4.95
CA GLY A 467 17.53 -17.84 5.43
C GLY A 467 17.26 -18.35 6.84
N GLN A 468 17.55 -19.63 7.12
CA GLN A 468 17.38 -20.18 8.47
C GLN A 468 18.23 -19.43 9.50
N ALA A 469 19.49 -19.16 9.18
CA ALA A 469 20.37 -18.40 10.07
C ALA A 469 19.91 -16.94 10.28
N MET A 470 19.23 -16.34 9.29
CA MET A 470 18.60 -15.02 9.43
C MET A 470 17.40 -15.08 10.39
N VAL A 471 16.57 -16.12 10.28
CA VAL A 471 15.45 -16.36 11.22
C VAL A 471 15.98 -16.50 12.64
N ASP A 472 16.96 -17.37 12.86
CA ASP A 472 17.55 -17.62 14.18
C ASP A 472 18.13 -16.32 14.78
N PHE A 473 18.81 -15.52 13.96
CA PHE A 473 19.34 -14.22 14.36
C PHE A 473 18.24 -13.25 14.79
N VAL A 474 17.16 -13.09 14.00
CA VAL A 474 16.06 -12.18 14.32
C VAL A 474 15.31 -12.63 15.59
N LEU A 475 15.12 -13.93 15.79
CA LEU A 475 14.48 -14.46 17.00
C LEU A 475 15.34 -14.22 18.25
N ALA A 476 16.65 -14.42 18.17
CA ALA A 476 17.57 -14.09 19.26
C ALA A 476 17.59 -12.58 19.57
N GLU A 477 17.49 -11.74 18.53
CA GLU A 477 17.40 -10.29 18.67
C GLU A 477 16.09 -9.83 19.32
N ARG A 478 14.97 -10.53 19.04
CA ARG A 478 13.70 -10.34 19.76
C ARG A 478 13.85 -10.66 21.25
N GLU A 479 14.39 -11.83 21.59
CA GLU A 479 14.58 -12.24 23.00
C GLU A 479 15.44 -11.24 23.77
N ARG A 480 16.52 -10.75 23.14
CA ARG A 480 17.37 -9.70 23.70
C ARG A 480 16.59 -8.41 23.97
N ALA A 481 15.79 -7.96 23.00
CA ALA A 481 14.99 -6.74 23.14
C ALA A 481 13.90 -6.86 24.23
N GLU A 482 13.26 -8.01 24.34
CA GLU A 482 12.31 -8.32 25.41
C GLU A 482 12.98 -8.28 26.79
N ALA A 483 14.18 -8.87 26.93
CA ALA A 483 14.95 -8.82 28.17
C ALA A 483 15.32 -7.38 28.58
N VAL A 484 15.67 -6.52 27.61
CA VAL A 484 15.94 -5.09 27.85
C VAL A 484 14.69 -4.36 28.38
N LEU A 485 13.51 -4.64 27.82
CA LEU A 485 12.26 -4.06 28.29
C LEU A 485 11.88 -4.56 29.69
N SER A 486 12.03 -5.86 29.96
CA SER A 486 11.75 -6.45 31.28
C SER A 486 12.64 -5.88 32.37
N ALA A 487 13.93 -5.68 32.09
CA ALA A 487 14.86 -5.07 33.04
C ALA A 487 14.45 -3.64 33.41
N ARG A 488 13.98 -2.85 32.43
CA ARG A 488 13.52 -1.47 32.64
C ARG A 488 12.17 -1.34 33.35
N ALA A 489 11.32 -2.36 33.30
CA ALA A 489 10.04 -2.36 34.00
C ALA A 489 10.17 -2.76 35.48
N GLY A 490 11.30 -3.36 35.87
CA GLY A 490 11.61 -3.75 37.25
C GLY A 490 12.38 -2.70 38.06
N ASP A 491 12.92 -1.67 37.40
CA ASP A 491 13.50 -0.45 37.99
C ASP A 491 12.43 0.65 38.12
#